data_AF-A0A225UK37-F1
#
_entry.id   AF-A0A225UK37-F1
#
_cell.length_a   1.000
_cell.length_b   1.000
_cell.length_c   1.000
_cell.angle_alpha   90.00
_cell.angle_beta   90.00
_cell.angle_gamma   90.00
#
_symmetry.space_group_name_H-M   'P 1'
#
loop_
_entity.id
_entity.type
_entity.pdbx_description
1 polymer ?
#
loop_
_entity_poly.entity_id
_entity_poly.type
_entity_poly.pdbx_seq_one_letter_code
_entity_poly.pdbx_strand_id
1 'polypeptide(L)'
;MRIIYGMLIAAATFLTCSNARSLTSDPNQTQLPQPVVLEKRSLRTNKVIDDEERVYANIFSIERNFPETITCLGDWLKSGNTIKQVAGHLKVNSYNTNDENWNALLQFVIMKHSREYGKRIDSEQAAGILKRIFDAA
;
A
#
# COMPACT_ATOMS: atom_id res chain seq x y z
N MET A 1 34.70 21.88 4.69
CA MET A 1 35.04 20.54 5.20
C MET A 1 33.83 19.64 5.05
N ARG A 2 33.98 18.49 4.39
CA ARG A 2 32.92 17.50 4.15
C ARG A 2 32.75 16.63 5.39
N ILE A 3 31.51 16.39 5.83
CA ILE A 3 31.22 15.35 6.82
C ILE A 3 30.08 14.50 6.27
N ILE A 4 30.42 13.25 5.97
CA ILE A 4 29.54 12.17 5.55
C ILE A 4 29.16 11.44 6.83
N TYR A 5 27.87 11.36 7.17
CA TYR A 5 27.41 10.47 8.23
C TYR A 5 26.68 9.29 7.60
N GLY A 6 27.30 8.12 7.75
CA GLY A 6 26.84 6.84 7.26
C GLY A 6 25.59 6.34 7.98
N MET A 7 24.75 5.69 7.20
CA MET A 7 23.53 5.00 7.58
C MET A 7 23.86 3.70 8.35
N LEU A 8 23.23 3.49 9.50
CA LEU A 8 23.26 2.21 10.23
C LEU A 8 21.84 1.64 10.26
N ILE A 9 21.64 0.53 9.54
CA ILE A 9 20.41 -0.27 9.56
C ILE A 9 20.63 -1.38 10.58
N ALA A 10 19.81 -1.42 11.64
CA ALA A 10 19.73 -2.55 12.55
C ALA A 10 18.35 -3.19 12.39
N ALA A 11 18.32 -4.34 11.74
CA ALA A 11 17.17 -5.25 11.72
C ALA A 11 17.48 -6.43 12.65
N ALA A 12 16.61 -6.66 13.63
CA ALA A 12 16.54 -7.92 14.34
C ALA A 12 15.10 -8.16 14.80
N THR A 13 14.40 -9.00 14.04
CA THR A 13 13.15 -9.66 14.44
C THR A 13 13.47 -10.76 15.44
N PHE A 14 12.69 -10.90 16.52
CA PHE A 14 12.23 -12.20 17.05
C PHE A 14 11.05 -11.95 18.02
N LEU A 15 9.85 -12.31 17.56
CA LEU A 15 8.67 -12.51 18.40
C LEU A 15 8.78 -13.90 19.05
N THR A 16 8.96 -13.95 20.36
CA THR A 16 8.77 -15.18 21.13
C THR A 16 7.61 -14.97 22.09
N CYS A 17 6.47 -15.55 21.75
CA CYS A 17 5.33 -15.70 22.63
C CYS A 17 5.58 -16.87 23.59
N SER A 18 5.42 -16.65 24.91
CA SER A 18 4.98 -17.73 25.80
C SER A 18 4.41 -17.15 27.10
N ASN A 19 3.09 -16.98 27.15
CA ASN A 19 2.35 -16.83 28.40
C ASN A 19 2.00 -18.24 28.89
N ALA A 20 2.93 -18.90 29.58
CA ALA A 20 2.60 -20.08 30.37
C ALA A 20 1.86 -19.62 31.62
N ARG A 21 0.53 -19.48 31.51
CA ARG A 21 -0.33 -19.18 32.66
C ARG A 21 -0.49 -20.49 33.45
N SER A 22 0.30 -20.64 34.51
CA SER A 22 0.13 -21.69 35.51
C SER A 22 -1.26 -21.58 36.12
N LEU A 23 -2.15 -22.50 35.76
CA LEU A 23 -3.44 -22.65 36.42
C LEU A 23 -3.29 -23.77 37.44
N THR A 24 -3.20 -23.38 38.72
CA THR A 24 -3.37 -24.32 39.83
C THR A 24 -4.82 -24.78 39.80
N SER A 25 -5.08 -26.06 39.53
CA SER A 25 -6.42 -26.63 39.67
C SER A 25 -6.37 -27.78 40.65
N ASP A 26 -7.04 -27.57 41.77
CA ASP A 26 -7.40 -28.52 42.82
C ASP A 26 -8.18 -29.71 42.21
N PRO A 27 -7.91 -30.97 42.59
CA PRO A 27 -8.55 -32.14 42.00
C PRO A 27 -9.81 -32.54 42.78
N ASN A 28 -10.98 -32.45 42.15
CA ASN A 28 -12.11 -33.33 42.46
C ASN A 28 -13.26 -33.17 41.46
N GLN A 29 -13.48 -34.19 40.63
CA GLN A 29 -14.74 -34.92 40.48
C GLN A 29 -14.85 -35.58 39.09
N THR A 30 -14.77 -36.90 39.17
CA THR A 30 -15.34 -37.98 38.36
C THR A 30 -16.57 -37.62 37.51
N GLN A 31 -16.50 -37.80 36.18
CA GLN A 31 -17.50 -38.53 35.38
C GLN A 31 -17.09 -38.65 33.89
N LEU A 32 -16.94 -39.89 33.40
CA LEU A 32 -17.10 -40.28 31.98
C LEU A 32 -18.62 -40.58 31.76
N PRO A 33 -19.20 -40.59 30.53
CA PRO A 33 -18.58 -40.90 29.23
C PRO A 33 -19.10 -40.08 28.00
N GLN A 34 -18.34 -40.10 26.89
CA GLN A 34 -18.87 -40.16 25.49
C GLN A 34 -17.71 -40.13 24.47
N PRO A 35 -17.54 -41.13 23.58
CA PRO A 35 -16.68 -41.00 22.42
C PRO A 35 -17.53 -40.58 21.21
N VAL A 36 -17.64 -39.27 20.96
CA VAL A 36 -18.05 -38.78 19.63
C VAL A 36 -16.78 -38.32 18.92
N VAL A 37 -16.02 -39.29 18.40
CA VAL A 37 -14.97 -39.00 17.42
C VAL A 37 -15.63 -38.89 16.07
N LEU A 38 -15.98 -37.67 15.67
CA LEU A 38 -16.01 -37.28 14.25
C LEU A 38 -16.01 -35.75 14.11
N GLU A 39 -14.93 -35.08 14.52
CA GLU A 39 -14.66 -33.76 13.94
C GLU A 39 -14.16 -33.95 12.50
N LYS A 40 -15.09 -34.01 11.55
CA LYS A 40 -14.79 -33.68 10.16
C LYS A 40 -14.55 -32.17 10.07
N ARG A 41 -13.33 -31.75 10.42
CA ARG A 41 -12.85 -30.40 10.13
C ARG A 41 -12.51 -30.29 8.65
N SER A 42 -13.56 -30.27 7.81
CA SER A 42 -13.39 -30.04 6.39
C SER A 42 -13.20 -28.54 6.15
N LEU A 43 -11.95 -28.12 5.96
CA LEU A 43 -11.65 -26.82 5.38
C LEU A 43 -12.12 -26.85 3.92
N ARG A 44 -13.28 -26.25 3.63
CA ARG A 44 -13.69 -25.96 2.26
C ARG A 44 -12.75 -24.89 1.70
N THR A 45 -11.71 -25.30 1.00
CA THR A 45 -10.83 -24.39 0.25
C THR A 45 -11.43 -24.12 -1.12
N ASN A 46 -12.54 -23.38 -1.16
CA ASN A 46 -12.94 -22.67 -2.37
C ASN A 46 -12.35 -21.26 -2.28
N LYS A 47 -11.02 -21.17 -2.34
CA LYS A 47 -10.37 -19.90 -2.62
C LYS A 47 -9.74 -20.05 -4.00
N VAL A 48 -10.50 -19.69 -5.03
CA VAL A 48 -9.89 -19.16 -6.25
C VAL A 48 -9.22 -17.88 -5.77
N ILE A 49 -7.94 -17.98 -5.38
CA ILE A 49 -7.11 -16.79 -5.25
C ILE A 49 -6.81 -16.44 -6.70
N ASP A 50 -7.66 -15.60 -7.26
CA ASP A 50 -7.28 -14.78 -8.39
C ASP A 50 -6.27 -13.76 -7.85
N ASP A 51 -5.03 -14.23 -7.64
CA ASP A 51 -3.87 -13.43 -7.23
C ASP A 51 -3.18 -12.87 -8.48
N GLU A 52 -3.97 -12.50 -9.49
CA GLU A 52 -3.49 -11.61 -10.52
C GLU A 52 -3.15 -10.29 -9.82
N GLU A 53 -1.86 -10.08 -9.56
CA GLU A 53 -1.34 -8.84 -9.03
C GLU A 53 -1.88 -7.69 -9.89
N ARG A 54 -2.92 -7.02 -9.41
CA ARG A 54 -3.62 -6.01 -10.19
C ARG A 54 -2.66 -4.87 -10.47
N VAL A 55 -2.25 -4.78 -11.73
CA VAL A 55 -1.44 -3.67 -12.23
C VAL A 55 -2.22 -2.38 -12.00
N TYR A 56 -1.60 -1.45 -11.28
CA TYR A 56 -2.20 -0.16 -10.95
C TYR A 56 -1.66 0.95 -11.85
N ALA A 57 -0.36 0.90 -12.18
CA ALA A 57 0.28 1.86 -13.06
C ALA A 57 1.55 1.26 -13.69
N ASN A 58 1.90 1.77 -14.85
CA ASN A 58 3.14 1.47 -15.57
C ASN A 58 4.15 2.60 -15.38
N ILE A 59 5.03 2.45 -14.39
CA ILE A 59 6.05 3.46 -14.06
C ILE A 59 7.40 3.01 -14.62
N PHE A 60 8.01 3.82 -15.49
CA PHE A 60 9.28 3.48 -16.16
C PHE A 60 9.25 2.14 -16.92
N SER A 61 8.12 1.81 -17.58
CA SER A 61 7.94 0.54 -18.29
C SER A 61 7.93 -0.69 -17.36
N ILE A 62 7.66 -0.48 -16.07
CA ILE A 62 7.47 -1.53 -15.07
C ILE A 62 6.03 -1.42 -14.57
N GLU A 63 5.27 -2.48 -14.79
CA GLU A 63 3.94 -2.66 -14.19
C GLU A 63 4.10 -2.76 -12.67
N ARG A 64 3.41 -1.87 -11.95
CA ARG A 64 3.47 -1.80 -10.50
C ARG A 64 2.09 -1.95 -9.92
N ASN A 65 2.03 -2.71 -8.83
CA ASN A 65 0.85 -2.76 -7.99
C ASN A 65 0.64 -1.41 -7.26
N PHE A 66 -0.51 -1.29 -6.58
CA PHE A 66 -0.86 -0.07 -5.87
C PHE A 66 0.17 0.33 -4.77
N PRO A 67 0.59 -0.55 -3.85
CA PRO A 67 1.61 -0.22 -2.84
C PRO A 67 2.94 0.29 -3.41
N GLU A 68 3.44 -0.34 -4.46
CA GLU A 68 4.67 0.07 -5.14
C GLU A 68 4.52 1.42 -5.83
N THR A 69 3.36 1.66 -6.44
CA THR A 69 3.03 2.95 -7.03
C THR A 69 3.06 4.05 -5.97
N ILE A 70 2.38 3.85 -4.83
CA ILE A 70 2.37 4.82 -3.72
C ILE A 70 3.77 5.10 -3.20
N THR A 71 4.62 4.07 -3.10
CA THR A 71 6.03 4.22 -2.69
C THR A 71 6.78 5.13 -3.64
N CYS A 72 6.68 4.87 -4.95
CA CYS A 72 7.33 5.70 -5.98
C CYS A 72 6.82 7.14 -5.99
N LEU A 73 5.50 7.34 -5.88
CA LEU A 73 4.90 8.67 -5.79
C LEU A 73 5.38 9.41 -4.53
N GLY A 74 5.49 8.70 -3.41
CA GLY A 74 6.04 9.22 -2.16
C GLY A 74 7.47 9.72 -2.30
N ASP A 75 8.31 9.00 -3.04
CA ASP A 75 9.70 9.41 -3.28
C ASP A 75 9.81 10.61 -4.22
N TRP A 76 8.96 10.71 -5.24
CA TRP A 76 8.84 11.91 -6.06
C TRP A 76 8.33 13.12 -5.28
N LEU A 77 7.40 12.92 -4.34
CA LEU A 77 7.00 13.99 -3.43
C LEU A 77 8.18 14.45 -2.58
N LYS A 78 8.90 13.53 -1.92
CA LYS A 78 10.06 13.88 -1.08
C LYS A 78 11.13 14.64 -1.87
N SER A 79 11.34 14.25 -3.13
CA SER A 79 12.28 14.89 -4.06
C SER A 79 11.82 16.29 -4.53
N GLY A 80 10.57 16.68 -4.25
CA GLY A 80 10.03 17.98 -4.61
C GLY A 80 9.56 18.07 -6.06
N ASN A 81 9.29 16.94 -6.71
CA ASN A 81 8.87 16.93 -8.11
C ASN A 81 7.55 17.70 -8.30
N THR A 82 7.48 18.44 -9.40
CA THR A 82 6.26 19.12 -9.84
C THR A 82 5.31 18.13 -10.52
N ILE A 83 4.03 18.50 -10.61
CA ILE A 83 3.01 17.68 -11.27
C ILE A 83 3.36 17.45 -12.76
N LYS A 84 3.90 18.47 -13.45
CA LYS A 84 4.34 18.34 -14.85
C LYS A 84 5.51 17.36 -15.01
N GLN A 85 6.48 17.38 -14.09
CA GLN A 85 7.60 16.43 -14.12
C GLN A 85 7.12 14.99 -13.90
N VAL A 86 6.21 14.78 -12.94
CA VAL A 86 5.62 13.46 -12.69
C VAL A 86 4.78 12.97 -13.86
N ALA A 87 3.97 13.85 -14.47
CA ALA A 87 3.24 13.51 -15.69
C ALA A 87 4.20 13.04 -16.81
N GLY A 88 5.35 13.71 -16.97
CA GLY A 88 6.40 13.29 -17.90
C GLY A 88 7.03 11.93 -17.56
N HIS A 89 7.30 11.64 -16.27
CA HIS A 89 7.78 10.32 -15.84
C HIS A 89 6.76 9.20 -16.10
N LEU A 90 5.48 9.52 -15.95
CA LEU A 90 4.35 8.63 -16.23
C LEU A 90 3.97 8.59 -17.72
N LYS A 91 4.65 9.35 -18.59
CA LYS A 91 4.34 9.51 -20.03
C LYS A 91 2.92 10.01 -20.32
N VAL A 92 2.27 10.65 -19.34
CA VAL A 92 0.95 11.28 -19.49
C VAL A 92 1.15 12.68 -20.06
N ASN A 93 1.07 12.80 -21.39
CA ASN A 93 1.38 14.03 -22.11
C ASN A 93 0.17 14.97 -22.29
N SER A 94 -1.05 14.48 -22.05
CA SER A 94 -2.28 15.24 -22.21
C SER A 94 -3.30 14.86 -21.14
N TYR A 95 -4.36 15.66 -21.03
CA TYR A 95 -5.50 15.33 -20.19
C TYR A 95 -6.26 14.12 -20.77
N ASN A 96 -5.86 12.92 -20.36
CA ASN A 96 -6.44 11.65 -20.81
C ASN A 96 -6.80 10.77 -19.62
N THR A 97 -8.09 10.73 -19.28
CA THR A 97 -8.61 9.93 -18.16
C THR A 97 -8.56 8.42 -18.42
N ASN A 98 -8.36 8.00 -19.68
CA ASN A 98 -8.28 6.59 -20.06
C ASN A 98 -6.83 6.07 -20.10
N ASP A 99 -5.86 6.91 -19.76
CA ASP A 99 -4.45 6.51 -19.70
C ASP A 99 -4.23 5.55 -18.51
N GLU A 100 -3.43 4.50 -18.72
CA GLU A 100 -3.10 3.52 -17.68
C GLU A 100 -2.47 4.17 -16.44
N ASN A 101 -1.74 5.27 -16.64
CA ASN A 101 -1.05 6.00 -15.58
C ASN A 101 -1.84 7.19 -15.03
N TRP A 102 -3.04 7.44 -15.56
CA TRP A 102 -3.88 8.56 -15.12
C TRP A 102 -4.17 8.50 -13.62
N ASN A 103 -4.52 7.31 -13.13
CA ASN A 103 -4.83 7.10 -11.72
C ASN A 103 -3.62 7.38 -10.81
N ALA A 104 -2.40 7.01 -11.24
CA ALA A 104 -1.18 7.33 -10.50
C ALA A 104 -0.90 8.84 -10.48
N LEU A 105 -1.09 9.52 -11.60
CA LEU A 105 -0.92 10.99 -11.67
C LEU A 105 -1.93 11.70 -10.76
N LEU A 106 -3.18 11.27 -10.79
CA LEU A 106 -4.24 11.81 -9.95
C LEU A 106 -3.93 11.59 -8.45
N GLN A 107 -3.46 10.38 -8.11
CA GLN A 107 -3.03 10.05 -6.75
C GLN A 107 -1.84 10.90 -6.30
N PHE A 108 -0.89 11.20 -7.18
CA PHE A 108 0.22 12.11 -6.90
C PHE A 108 -0.28 13.52 -6.56
N VAL A 109 -1.25 14.06 -7.31
CA VAL A 109 -1.84 15.38 -7.06
C VAL A 109 -2.53 15.42 -5.70
N ILE A 110 -3.31 14.40 -5.37
CA ILE A 110 -3.97 14.28 -4.06
C ILE A 110 -2.93 14.29 -2.94
N MET A 111 -1.87 13.49 -3.07
CA MET A 111 -0.81 13.41 -2.06
C MET A 111 -0.02 14.72 -1.95
N LYS A 112 0.27 15.38 -3.07
CA LYS A 112 0.95 16.68 -3.09
C LYS A 112 0.12 17.76 -2.41
N HIS A 113 -1.16 17.87 -2.76
CA HIS A 113 -2.07 18.83 -2.13
C HIS A 113 -2.22 18.56 -0.63
N SER A 114 -2.35 17.28 -0.23
CA SER A 114 -2.41 16.92 1.18
C SER A 114 -1.15 17.30 1.95
N ARG A 115 0.02 17.24 1.32
CA ARG A 115 1.29 17.63 1.95
C ARG A 115 1.44 19.14 2.06
N GLU A 116 1.01 19.90 1.05
CA GLU A 116 1.16 21.35 0.99
C GLU A 116 0.12 22.08 1.87
N TYR A 117 -1.12 21.62 1.86
CA TYR A 117 -2.23 22.30 2.53
C TYR A 117 -2.76 21.56 3.77
N GLY A 118 -2.19 20.39 4.10
CA GLY A 118 -2.66 19.56 5.21
C GLY A 118 -4.07 18.97 5.02
N LYS A 119 -4.68 19.16 3.83
CA LYS A 119 -6.03 18.69 3.51
C LYS A 119 -6.01 17.82 2.27
N ARG A 120 -6.61 16.63 2.39
CA ARG A 120 -6.85 15.75 1.26
C ARG A 120 -8.01 16.29 0.41
N ILE A 121 -7.78 16.37 -0.89
CA ILE A 121 -8.82 16.65 -1.89
C ILE A 121 -9.37 15.37 -2.48
N ASP A 122 -10.57 15.44 -3.04
CA ASP A 122 -11.16 14.33 -3.79
C ASP A 122 -10.54 14.21 -5.20
N SER A 123 -10.91 13.15 -5.91
CA SER A 123 -10.41 12.88 -7.27
C SER A 123 -10.89 13.89 -8.30
N GLU A 124 -12.08 14.47 -8.13
CA GLU A 124 -12.64 15.46 -9.06
C GLU A 124 -11.88 16.79 -8.98
N GLN A 125 -11.59 17.25 -7.76
CA GLN A 125 -10.74 18.40 -7.49
C GLN A 125 -9.33 18.19 -8.03
N ALA A 126 -8.76 16.99 -7.83
CA ALA A 126 -7.44 16.65 -8.38
C ALA A 126 -7.43 16.64 -9.91
N ALA A 127 -8.47 16.09 -10.54
CA ALA A 127 -8.64 16.15 -11.99
C ALA A 127 -8.81 17.60 -12.49
N GLY A 128 -9.53 18.45 -11.76
CA GLY A 128 -9.66 19.88 -12.06
C GLY A 128 -8.33 20.63 -12.03
N ILE A 129 -7.44 20.29 -11.08
CA ILE A 129 -6.07 20.81 -11.04
C ILE A 129 -5.28 20.34 -12.27
N LEU A 130 -5.35 19.05 -12.60
CA LEU A 130 -4.67 18.50 -13.78
C LEU A 130 -5.14 19.16 -15.07
N LYS A 131 -6.46 19.36 -15.22
CA LYS A 131 -7.04 20.03 -16.39
C LYS A 131 -6.44 21.42 -16.59
N ARG A 132 -6.38 22.24 -15.53
CA ARG A 132 -5.75 23.57 -15.60
C ARG A 132 -4.27 23.52 -15.95
N ILE A 133 -3.54 22.49 -15.51
CA ILE A 133 -2.11 22.33 -15.80
C ILE A 133 -1.87 21.96 -17.26
N PHE A 134 -2.70 21.08 -17.83
CA PHE A 134 -2.60 20.66 -19.23
C PHE A 134 -3.16 21.70 -20.20
N ASP A 135 -4.21 22.45 -19.83
CA ASP A 135 -4.76 23.54 -20.65
C ASP A 135 -3.82 24.76 -20.71
N ALA A 136 -2.91 24.90 -19.73
CA ALA A 136 -1.92 25.97 -19.66
C ALA A 136 -0.52 25.56 -20.15
N ALA A 137 -0.36 24.36 -20.71
CA ALA A 137 0.90 23.82 -21.23
C ALA A 137 0.93 23.92 -22.76
#